data_AF-A0A650CLI8-F1
#
_entry.id   AF-A0A650CLI8-F1
#
_cell.length_a   1.000
_cell.length_b   1.000
_cell.length_c   1.000
_cell.angle_alpha   90.00
_cell.angle_beta   90.00
_cell.angle_gamma   90.00
#
_symmetry.space_group_name_H-M   'P 1'
#
loop_
_entity.id
_entity.type
_entity.pdbx_description
1 polymer ?
#
loop_
_entity_poly.entity_id
_entity_poly.type
_entity_poly.pdbx_seq_one_letter_code
_entity_poly.pdbx_strand_id
1 'polypeptide(L)' 'MSEKLQELLLRFLNGERQFSGDCETLKKLILLIKALGREVRIEKKENNLCYIIVEYYRAS' A
#
# COMPACT_ATOMS: atom_id res chain seq x y z
N MET A 1 10.46 -5.07 -11.81
CA MET A 1 9.36 -4.91 -10.85
C MET A 1 8.43 -6.10 -11.02
N SER A 2 7.93 -6.75 -9.97
CA SER A 2 7.01 -7.90 -10.15
C SER A 2 5.65 -7.43 -10.66
N GLU A 3 4.98 -8.23 -11.48
CA GLU A 3 3.64 -7.92 -12.04
C GLU A 3 2.64 -7.57 -10.94
N LYS A 4 2.67 -8.31 -9.84
CA LYS A 4 1.80 -8.08 -8.68
C LYS A 4 2.01 -6.71 -8.02
N LEU A 5 3.24 -6.21 -7.96
CA LEU A 5 3.51 -4.88 -7.41
C LEU A 5 3.04 -3.78 -8.37
N GLN A 6 3.19 -3.99 -9.69
CA GLN A 6 2.67 -3.07 -10.71
C GLN A 6 1.15 -2.96 -10.64
N GLU A 7 0.45 -4.09 -10.51
CA GLU A 7 -1.01 -4.13 -10.38
C GLU A 7 -1.50 -3.37 -9.14
N LEU A 8 -0.87 -3.61 -7.99
CA LEU A 8 -1.22 -2.91 -6.74
C LEU A 8 -0.98 -1.40 -6.85
N LEU A 9 0.12 -0.99 -7.51
CA LEU A 9 0.40 0.43 -7.75
C LEU A 9 -0.63 1.06 -8.68
N LEU A 10 -1.04 0.37 -9.76
CA LEU A 10 -2.09 0.85 -10.66
C LEU A 10 -3.43 1.01 -9.94
N ARG A 11 -3.81 0.03 -9.12
CA ARG A 11 -5.01 0.11 -8.26
C ARG A 11 -4.96 1.32 -7.33
N PHE A 12 -3.81 1.59 -6.72
CA PHE A 12 -3.60 2.79 -5.91
C PHE A 12 -3.76 4.08 -6.73
N LEU A 13 -3.14 4.18 -7.90
CA LEU A 13 -3.26 5.35 -8.79
C LEU A 13 -4.72 5.57 -9.25
N ASN A 14 -5.48 4.48 -9.41
CA ASN A 14 -6.91 4.49 -9.73
C ASN A 14 -7.84 4.79 -8.54
N GLY A 15 -7.30 5.07 -7.36
CA GLY A 15 -8.07 5.53 -6.21
C GLY A 15 -8.28 4.51 -5.10
N GLU A 16 -7.81 3.27 -5.26
CA GLU A 16 -7.91 2.28 -4.19
C GLU A 16 -7.00 2.61 -3.01
N ARG A 17 -7.49 2.39 -1.79
CA ARG A 17 -6.80 2.81 -0.55
C ARG A 17 -6.55 1.69 0.43
N GLN A 18 -7.07 0.49 0.19
CA GLN A 18 -6.92 -0.63 1.09
C GLN A 18 -6.29 -1.78 0.32
N PHE A 19 -5.23 -2.36 0.88
CA PHE A 19 -4.49 -3.43 0.21
C PHE A 19 -4.19 -4.55 1.19
N SER A 20 -4.41 -5.77 0.72
CA SER A 20 -4.08 -6.99 1.45
C SER A 20 -3.19 -7.87 0.58
N GLY A 21 -2.27 -8.59 1.21
CA GLY A 21 -1.41 -9.51 0.50
C GLY A 21 -0.11 -9.81 1.23
N ASP A 22 0.81 -10.42 0.50
CA ASP A 22 2.13 -10.75 1.01
C ASP A 22 2.85 -9.50 1.56
N CYS A 23 3.39 -9.63 2.77
CA CYS A 23 4.03 -8.52 3.47
C CYS A 23 5.25 -7.96 2.73
N GLU A 24 6.04 -8.79 2.04
CA GLU A 24 7.21 -8.32 1.28
C GLU A 24 6.78 -7.48 0.08
N THR A 25 5.70 -7.88 -0.58
CA THR A 25 5.11 -7.10 -1.69
C THR A 25 4.53 -5.79 -1.17
N LEU A 26 3.76 -5.82 -0.07
CA LEU A 26 3.16 -4.61 0.48
C LEU A 26 4.19 -3.65 1.07
N LYS A 27 5.31 -4.13 1.65
CA LYS A 27 6.41 -3.24 2.07
C LYS A 27 6.97 -2.42 0.90
N LYS A 28 7.15 -3.04 -0.28
CA LYS A 28 7.60 -2.34 -1.49
C LYS A 28 6.56 -1.31 -1.94
N LEU A 29 5.28 -1.68 -1.90
CA LEU A 29 4.18 -0.76 -2.22
C LEU A 29 4.15 0.45 -1.27
N ILE A 30 4.30 0.23 0.05
CA ILE A 30 4.34 1.29 1.06
C ILE A 30 5.45 2.30 0.75
N LEU A 31 6.64 1.84 0.39
CA LEU A 31 7.75 2.73 0.02
C LEU A 31 7.40 3.61 -1.18
N LEU A 32 6.77 3.04 -2.21
CA LEU A 32 6.32 3.80 -3.39
C LEU A 32 5.24 4.82 -3.02
N ILE A 33 4.23 4.41 -2.24
CA ILE A 33 3.14 5.29 -1.81
C ILE A 33 3.68 6.45 -0.95
N LYS A 34 4.63 6.17 -0.04
CA LYS A 34 5.32 7.20 0.74
C LYS A 34 6.13 8.17 -0.13
N ALA A 35 6.83 7.65 -1.15
CA ALA A 35 7.56 8.49 -2.10
C ALA A 35 6.64 9.42 -2.92
N LEU A 36 5.37 9.04 -3.10
CA LEU A 36 4.33 9.88 -3.71
C LEU A 36 3.68 10.86 -2.72
N GLY A 37 4.22 11.00 -1.50
CA GLY A 37 3.74 11.94 -0.49
C GLY A 37 2.41 11.52 0.13
N ARG A 38 2.22 10.22 0.35
CA ARG A 38 1.05 9.68 1.07
C ARG A 38 1.49 8.93 2.32
N GLU A 39 0.65 8.95 3.35
CA GLU A 39 0.85 8.14 4.53
C GLU A 39 0.14 6.79 4.40
N VAL A 40 0.71 5.78 5.07
CA VAL A 40 0.18 4.43 5.05
C VAL A 40 0.19 3.88 6.46
N ARG A 41 -0.97 3.42 6.92
CA ARG A 41 -1.15 2.71 8.16
C ARG A 41 -1.20 1.21 7.91
N ILE A 42 -0.47 0.44 8.71
CA ILE A 42 -0.55 -1.03 8.70
C ILE A 42 -1.55 -1.43 9.77
N GLU A 43 -2.62 -2.13 9.41
CA GLU A 43 -3.66 -2.51 10.38
C GLU A 43 -3.46 -3.90 10.97
N LYS A 44 -2.96 -4.85 10.17
CA LYS A 44 -2.84 -6.23 10.61
C LYS A 44 -1.67 -6.96 9.93
N LYS A 45 -1.02 -7.83 10.69
CA LYS A 45 -0.05 -8.80 10.19
C LYS A 45 -0.37 -10.18 10.77
N GLU A 46 -0.75 -11.13 9.92
CA GLU A 46 -1.05 -12.52 10.29
C GLU A 46 -0.46 -13.46 9.25
N ASN A 47 0.30 -14.47 9.67
CA ASN A 47 0.80 -15.54 8.79
C ASN A 47 1.39 -15.05 7.45
N ASN A 48 2.26 -14.03 7.51
CA ASN A 48 2.92 -13.39 6.36
C ASN A 48 2.01 -12.60 5.41
N LEU A 49 0.72 -12.46 5.75
CA LEU A 49 -0.20 -11.52 5.13
C LEU A 49 -0.21 -10.21 5.91
N CYS A 50 -0.18 -9.11 5.19
CA CYS A 50 -0.29 -7.77 5.69
C CYS A 50 -1.56 -7.11 5.15
N TYR A 51 -2.14 -6.22 5.96
CA TYR A 51 -3.23 -5.33 5.56
C TYR A 51 -2.80 -3.89 5.78
N ILE A 52 -2.94 -3.05 4.76
CA ILE A 52 -2.58 -1.64 4.82
C ILE A 52 -3.73 -0.75 4.34
N ILE A 53 -3.83 0.42 4.95
CA ILE A 53 -4.73 1.50 4.55
C ILE A 53 -3.88 2.73 4.24
N VAL A 54 -4.12 3.34 3.09
CA VAL A 54 -3.49 4.59 2.66
C VAL A 54 -4.35 5.76 3.13
N GLU A 55 -3.80 6.60 3.99
CA GLU A 55 -4.48 7.76 4.54
C GLU A 55 -4.19 9.00 3.68
N TYR A 56 -5.20 9.86 3.52
CA TYR A 56 -4.99 11.20 3.00
C TYR A 56 -4.63 12.11 4.16
N TYR A 57 -3.49 12.79 4.07
CA TYR A 57 -3.37 14.08 4.73
C TYR A 57 -4.47 14.98 4.15
N ARG A 58 -5.57 15.15 4.88
CA ARG A 58 -6.30 16.40 4.81
C ARG A 58 -5.41 17.40 5.55
N ALA A 59 -4.61 18.14 4.78
CA ALA A 59 -4.14 19.43 5.29
C ALA A 59 -5.41 20.19 5.70
N SER A 60 -5.58 20.33 7.01
CA SER A 60 -6.67 21.10 7.62
C SER A 60 -6.28 22.56 7.59
#